data_AF-A0A447TMJ0-F1
#
_entry.id   AF-A0A447TMJ0-F1
#
_cell.length_a   1.000
_cell.length_b   1.000
_cell.length_c   1.000
_cell.angle_alpha   90.00
_cell.angle_beta   90.00
_cell.angle_gamma   90.00
#
_symmetry.space_group_name_H-M   'P 1'
#
loop_
_entity.id
_entity.type
_entity.pdbx_description
1 polymer ?
#
loop_
_entity_poly.entity_id
_entity_poly.type
_entity_poly.pdbx_seq_one_letter_code
_entity_poly.pdbx_strand_id
1 'polypeptide(L)'
;MDGIRTPASGITSGFYFRPRAYWQEWLTWPTIFAQTGFFRPDEARQPHFSELFGQIISAGQGEGRYSELLAINLLEQLLLRRMAVINESLHPPMDSRVRDACQYISDHLADSHF
;
A
#
# COMPACT_ATOMS: atom_id res chain seq x y z
N MET A 1 -34.66 13.65 2.51
CA MET A 1 -33.55 13.47 3.47
C MET A 1 -33.68 12.04 3.95
N ASP A 2 -33.26 11.10 3.12
CA ASP A 2 -33.66 9.70 3.26
C ASP A 2 -32.61 8.90 4.03
N GLY A 3 -33.06 8.42 5.18
CA GLY A 3 -32.33 7.51 6.05
C GLY A 3 -32.09 6.18 5.35
N ILE A 4 -30.83 5.79 5.29
CA ILE A 4 -30.41 4.48 4.80
C ILE A 4 -30.54 3.49 5.95
N ARG A 5 -31.47 2.55 5.81
CA ARG A 5 -31.58 1.35 6.65
C ARG A 5 -30.33 0.49 6.48
N THR A 6 -29.61 0.28 7.57
CA THR A 6 -28.68 -0.84 7.75
C THR A 6 -29.41 -2.16 7.92
N PRO A 7 -28.88 -3.25 7.35
CA PRO A 7 -28.98 -4.54 8.03
C PRO A 7 -27.61 -5.23 8.22
N ALA A 8 -27.49 -5.87 9.39
CA ALA A 8 -26.61 -7.00 9.73
C ALA A 8 -25.09 -6.78 9.90
N SER A 9 -24.71 -6.72 11.19
CA SER A 9 -23.51 -7.26 11.86
C SER A 9 -22.40 -7.87 10.97
N GLY A 10 -21.36 -7.08 10.77
CA GLY A 10 -20.10 -7.41 10.11
C GLY A 10 -19.50 -6.09 9.65
N ILE A 11 -18.98 -5.29 10.59
CA ILE A 11 -18.62 -3.88 10.38
C ILE A 11 -17.51 -3.80 9.34
N THR A 12 -17.88 -3.78 8.06
CA THR A 12 -16.98 -3.43 6.97
C THR A 12 -17.01 -1.91 6.91
N SER A 13 -16.13 -1.27 7.68
CA SER A 13 -15.94 0.18 7.63
C SER A 13 -15.35 0.55 6.27
N GLY A 14 -16.20 0.95 5.34
CA GLY A 14 -15.80 1.52 4.05
C GLY A 14 -15.77 3.04 4.11
N PHE A 15 -14.86 3.66 3.36
CA PHE A 15 -14.84 5.09 3.11
C PHE A 15 -14.76 5.34 1.60
N TYR A 16 -15.41 6.41 1.15
CA TYR A 16 -15.39 6.84 -0.25
C TYR A 16 -14.50 8.06 -0.40
N PHE A 17 -13.65 8.08 -1.43
CA PHE A 17 -12.72 9.17 -1.68
C PHE A 17 -12.54 9.42 -3.17
N ARG A 18 -12.15 10.65 -3.52
CA ARG A 18 -11.77 11.01 -4.90
C ARG A 18 -10.24 10.93 -5.05
N PRO A 19 -9.70 10.06 -5.92
CA PRO A 19 -8.27 9.89 -6.06
C PRO A 19 -7.62 11.10 -6.74
N ARG A 20 -6.35 11.35 -6.41
CA ARG A 20 -5.48 12.30 -7.13
C ARG A 20 -4.94 11.65 -8.40
N ALA A 21 -4.62 12.46 -9.42
CA ALA A 21 -4.22 11.97 -10.75
C ALA A 21 -3.05 10.98 -10.71
N TYR A 22 -2.05 11.21 -9.85
CA TYR A 22 -0.88 10.34 -9.73
C TYR A 22 -1.13 9.05 -8.91
N TRP A 23 -2.29 8.89 -8.25
CA TRP A 23 -2.62 7.66 -7.52
C TRP A 23 -3.00 6.51 -8.43
N GLN A 24 -3.18 6.73 -9.74
CA GLN A 24 -3.60 5.70 -10.69
C GLN A 24 -2.67 4.46 -10.66
N GLU A 25 -1.36 4.69 -10.58
CA GLU A 25 -0.39 3.60 -10.47
C GLU A 25 -0.52 2.85 -9.13
N TRP A 26 -0.84 3.57 -8.05
CA TRP A 26 -0.98 3.00 -6.70
C TRP A 26 -2.30 2.26 -6.48
N LEU A 27 -3.33 2.63 -7.24
CA LEU A 27 -4.67 2.05 -7.24
C LEU A 27 -4.83 0.91 -8.24
N THR A 28 -3.77 0.56 -8.97
CA THR A 28 -3.72 -0.66 -9.79
C THR A 28 -3.48 -1.87 -8.87
N TRP A 29 -4.56 -2.49 -8.39
CA TRP A 29 -4.48 -3.65 -7.50
C TRP A 29 -4.60 -4.93 -8.32
N PRO A 30 -3.92 -6.03 -7.90
CA PRO A 30 -4.18 -7.34 -8.48
C PRO A 30 -5.66 -7.66 -8.26
N THR A 31 -6.40 -7.78 -9.36
CA THR A 31 -7.84 -8.02 -9.31
C THR A 31 -8.11 -9.46 -8.91
N ILE A 32 -8.75 -9.67 -7.77
CA ILE A 32 -9.19 -11.01 -7.36
C ILE A 32 -10.49 -11.39 -8.06
N PHE A 33 -11.45 -10.45 -8.11
CA PHE A 33 -12.70 -10.58 -8.84
C PHE A 33 -13.34 -9.18 -9.02
N ALA A 34 -13.99 -8.93 -10.16
CA ALA A 34 -14.78 -7.72 -10.42
C ALA A 34 -14.11 -6.36 -10.05
N GLN A 35 -12.83 -6.16 -10.41
CA GLN A 35 -12.06 -4.94 -10.13
C GLN A 35 -11.90 -4.59 -8.63
N THR A 36 -12.25 -5.51 -7.74
CA THR A 36 -12.02 -5.32 -6.30
C THR A 36 -10.60 -5.73 -5.98
N GLY A 37 -9.78 -4.74 -5.62
CA GLY A 37 -8.44 -4.95 -5.11
C GLY A 37 -8.48 -5.55 -3.70
N PHE A 38 -7.60 -6.51 -3.45
CA PHE A 38 -7.36 -7.02 -2.10
C PHE A 38 -5.90 -6.83 -1.72
N PHE A 39 -5.66 -6.46 -0.47
CA PHE A 39 -4.32 -6.36 0.11
C PHE A 39 -4.37 -6.88 1.53
N ARG A 40 -3.59 -7.94 1.79
CA ARG A 40 -3.39 -8.48 3.12
C ARG A 40 -1.94 -8.23 3.51
N PRO A 41 -1.67 -7.34 4.46
CA PRO A 41 -0.31 -7.18 4.99
C PRO A 41 0.11 -8.43 5.79
N ASP A 42 1.41 -8.66 5.88
CA ASP A 42 1.99 -9.69 6.76
C ASP A 42 1.64 -9.42 8.24
N GLU A 43 1.65 -10.46 9.08
CA GLU A 43 1.25 -10.36 10.50
C GLU A 43 2.02 -9.27 11.26
N ALA A 44 3.31 -9.08 10.97
CA ALA A 44 4.13 -8.04 11.59
C ALA A 44 3.69 -6.60 11.22
N ARG A 45 3.12 -6.41 10.01
CA ARG A 45 2.74 -5.09 9.47
C ARG A 45 1.25 -4.81 9.66
N GLN A 46 0.45 -5.84 9.89
CA GLN A 46 -0.99 -5.76 10.15
C GLN A 46 -1.40 -4.74 11.21
N PRO A 47 -0.79 -4.65 12.42
CA PRO A 47 -1.18 -3.67 13.42
C PRO A 47 -0.98 -2.23 12.92
N HIS A 48 0.12 -1.98 12.20
CA HIS A 48 0.42 -0.66 11.65
C HIS A 48 -0.60 -0.22 10.60
N PHE A 49 -1.00 -1.13 9.70
CA PHE A 49 -2.05 -0.84 8.71
C PHE A 49 -3.42 -0.65 9.37
N SER A 50 -3.73 -1.44 10.40
CA SER A 50 -4.98 -1.31 11.16
C SER A 50 -5.08 0.03 11.89
N GLU A 51 -4.00 0.47 12.54
CA GLU A 51 -3.92 1.76 13.22
C GLU A 51 -4.10 2.91 12.22
N LEU A 52 -3.38 2.85 11.09
CA LEU A 52 -3.46 3.86 10.04
C LEU A 52 -4.87 3.95 9.43
N PHE A 53 -5.56 2.82 9.28
CA PHE A 53 -6.96 2.80 8.85
C PHE A 53 -7.89 3.45 9.88
N GLY A 54 -7.66 3.18 11.17
CA GLY A 54 -8.37 3.88 12.26
C GLY A 54 -8.18 5.39 12.21
N GLN A 55 -6.94 5.85 12.00
CA GLN A 55 -6.62 7.28 11.87
C GLN A 55 -7.33 7.91 10.66
N ILE A 56 -7.40 7.22 9.51
CA ILE A 56 -8.14 7.69 8.32
C ILE A 56 -9.62 7.88 8.66
N ILE A 57 -10.24 6.91 9.33
CA ILE A 57 -11.66 7.01 9.72
C ILE A 57 -11.87 8.17 10.69
N SER A 58 -11.05 8.28 11.73
CA SER A 58 -11.14 9.38 12.70
C SER A 58 -10.95 10.75 12.04
N ALA A 59 -10.01 10.88 11.10
CA ALA A 59 -9.81 12.10 10.33
C ALA A 59 -10.98 12.37 9.37
N GLY A 60 -11.58 11.35 8.75
CA GLY A 60 -12.74 11.51 7.87
C GLY A 60 -14.03 11.90 8.60
N GLN A 61 -14.16 11.54 9.89
CA GLN A 61 -15.29 11.91 10.74
C GLN A 61 -15.11 13.25 11.45
N GLY A 62 -13.92 13.86 11.40
CA GLY A 62 -13.68 15.15 12.03
C GLY A 62 -14.34 16.30 11.27
N GLU A 63 -14.92 17.26 12.00
CA GLU A 63 -15.63 18.42 11.45
C GLU A 63 -14.69 19.58 11.04
N GLY A 64 -13.37 19.39 11.15
CA GLY A 64 -12.39 20.42 10.86
C GLY A 64 -12.22 20.69 9.36
N ARG A 65 -11.95 21.94 8.98
CA ARG A 65 -11.66 22.33 7.58
C ARG A 65 -10.48 21.55 6.96
N TYR A 66 -9.59 21.02 7.80
CA TYR A 66 -8.44 20.22 7.38
C TYR A 66 -8.64 18.71 7.53
N SER A 67 -9.78 18.27 8.06
CA SER A 67 -10.03 16.87 8.38
C SER A 67 -10.08 16.00 7.12
N GLU A 68 -10.74 16.50 6.08
CA GLU A 68 -10.76 15.85 4.76
C GLU A 68 -9.36 15.80 4.13
N LEU A 69 -8.59 16.89 4.20
CA LEU A 69 -7.21 16.93 3.70
C LEU A 69 -6.29 15.95 4.44
N LEU A 70 -6.47 15.83 5.76
CA LEU A 70 -5.73 14.89 6.60
C LEU A 70 -6.09 13.45 6.26
N ALA A 71 -7.39 13.14 6.08
CA ALA A 71 -7.84 11.82 5.66
C ALA A 71 -7.25 11.41 4.31
N ILE A 72 -7.21 12.35 3.34
CA ILE A 72 -6.58 12.13 2.03
C ILE A 72 -5.06 11.92 2.15
N ASN A 73 -4.38 12.64 3.04
CA ASN A 73 -2.95 12.46 3.27
C ASN A 73 -2.61 11.13 3.95
N LEU A 74 -3.41 10.72 4.94
CA LEU A 74 -3.25 9.41 5.59
C LEU A 74 -3.53 8.26 4.60
N LEU A 75 -4.50 8.44 3.71
CA LEU A 75 -4.76 7.49 2.63
C LEU A 75 -3.59 7.38 1.64
N GLU A 76 -2.98 8.51 1.28
CA GLU A 76 -1.75 8.52 0.50
C GLU A 76 -0.63 7.74 1.20
N GLN A 77 -0.46 7.95 2.51
CA GLN A 77 0.52 7.22 3.30
C GLN A 77 0.25 5.71 3.31
N LEU A 78 -1.02 5.29 3.36
CA LEU A 78 -1.41 3.89 3.24
C LEU A 78 -0.97 3.30 1.90
N LEU A 79 -1.25 4.00 0.80
CA LEU A 79 -0.91 3.58 -0.56
C LEU A 79 0.61 3.46 -0.75
N LEU A 80 1.38 4.44 -0.26
CA LEU A 80 2.84 4.43 -0.32
C LEU A 80 3.44 3.28 0.49
N ARG A 81 2.94 3.03 1.72
CA ARG A 81 3.40 1.90 2.53
C ARG A 81 3.10 0.57 1.87
N ARG A 82 1.93 0.41 1.26
CA ARG A 82 1.60 -0.77 0.44
C ARG A 82 2.58 -0.93 -0.71
N MET A 83 2.88 0.15 -1.44
CA MET A 83 3.84 0.09 -2.55
C MET A 83 5.24 -0.28 -2.09
N ALA A 84 5.69 0.21 -0.94
CA ALA A 84 6.96 -0.21 -0.33
C ALA A 84 6.96 -1.71 -0.02
N VAL A 85 5.89 -2.24 0.58
CA VAL A 85 5.74 -3.68 0.86
C VAL A 85 5.78 -4.50 -0.42
N ILE A 86 5.04 -4.09 -1.46
CA ILE A 86 5.02 -4.80 -2.74
C ILE A 86 6.37 -4.75 -3.44
N ASN A 87 7.04 -3.59 -3.42
CA ASN A 87 8.35 -3.42 -4.00
C ASN A 87 9.41 -4.26 -3.27
N GLU A 88 9.38 -4.32 -1.94
CA GLU A 88 10.24 -5.22 -1.16
C GLU A 88 9.99 -6.70 -1.50
N SER A 89 8.73 -7.09 -1.78
CA SER A 89 8.42 -8.45 -2.20
C SER A 89 8.85 -8.76 -3.64
N LEU A 90 8.81 -7.78 -4.55
CA LEU A 90 9.24 -7.90 -5.95
C LEU A 90 10.76 -7.82 -6.10
N HIS A 91 11.39 -6.98 -5.29
CA HIS A 91 12.82 -6.79 -5.16
C HIS A 91 13.21 -7.17 -3.73
N PRO A 92 13.20 -8.48 -3.40
CA PRO A 92 13.83 -8.91 -2.16
C PRO A 92 15.23 -8.31 -2.14
N PRO A 93 15.70 -7.76 -1.00
CA PRO A 93 17.04 -7.16 -0.93
C PRO A 93 18.00 -8.20 -1.49
N MET A 94 18.54 -7.94 -2.70
CA MET A 94 19.36 -8.91 -3.40
C MET A 94 20.40 -9.41 -2.40
N ASP A 95 20.35 -10.72 -2.11
CA ASP A 95 21.25 -11.34 -1.13
C ASP A 95 22.66 -10.85 -1.46
N SER A 96 23.38 -10.32 -0.47
CA SER A 96 24.71 -9.74 -0.69
C SER A 96 25.62 -10.74 -1.40
N ARG A 97 25.39 -12.04 -1.23
CA ARG A 97 26.09 -13.12 -1.95
C ARG A 97 25.78 -13.15 -3.44
N VAL A 98 24.56 -12.84 -3.86
CA VAL A 98 24.21 -12.74 -5.29
C VAL A 98 24.84 -11.49 -5.90
N ARG A 99 24.87 -10.38 -5.14
CA ARG A 99 25.58 -9.17 -5.56
C ARG A 99 27.08 -9.42 -5.70
N ASP A 100 27.69 -10.07 -4.70
CA ASP A 100 29.11 -10.42 -4.72
C ASP A 100 29.43 -11.41 -5.83
N ALA A 101 28.55 -12.38 -6.10
CA ALA A 101 28.73 -13.32 -7.21
C ALA A 101 28.62 -12.63 -8.57
N CYS A 102 27.63 -11.76 -8.78
CA CYS A 102 27.51 -10.97 -10.01
C CYS A 102 28.71 -10.04 -10.20
N GLN A 103 29.15 -9.37 -9.14
CA GLN A 103 30.33 -8.51 -9.17
C GLN A 103 31.60 -9.32 -9.46
N TYR A 104 31.78 -10.47 -8.80
CA TYR A 104 32.90 -11.38 -9.02
C TYR A 104 32.92 -11.88 -10.47
N ILE A 105 31.79 -12.30 -11.02
CA ILE A 105 31.66 -12.74 -12.40
C ILE A 105 31.96 -11.58 -13.37
N SER A 106 31.44 -10.38 -13.12
CA SER A 106 31.75 -9.20 -13.94
C SER A 106 33.22 -8.80 -13.90
N ASP A 107 33.84 -8.82 -12.71
CA ASP A 107 35.26 -8.50 -12.53
C ASP A 107 36.16 -9.56 -13.17
N HIS A 108 35.79 -10.85 -13.10
CA HIS A 108 36.57 -11.95 -13.68
C HIS A 108 36.31 -12.18 -15.18
N LEU A 109 35.16 -11.76 -15.72
CA LEU A 109 34.91 -11.73 -17.16
C LEU A 109 35.64 -10.56 -17.83
N ALA A 110 35.78 -9.42 -17.16
CA ALA A 110 36.57 -8.29 -17.65
C ALA A 110 38.08 -8.58 -17.71
N ASP A 111 38.56 -9.51 -16.87
CA ASP A 111 39.95 -9.96 -16.84
C ASP A 111 40.23 -11.16 -17.76
N SER A 112 39.18 -11.78 -18.32
CA SER A 112 39.28 -12.86 -19.31
C SER A 112 39.42 -12.30 -20.73
N HIS A 113 40.34 -11.36 -20.92
CA HIS A 113 40.83 -10.97 -22.24
C HIS A 113 42.03 -11.86 -22.57
N PHE A 114 41.75 -13.10 -23.01
CA PHE A 114 42.75 -13.92 -23.71
C PHE A 114 42.88 -13.43 -25.15
#